data_AF-A0A969I0T1-F1
#
_entry.id   AF-A0A969I0T1-F1
#
_cell.length_a   1.000
_cell.length_b   1.000
_cell.length_c   1.000
_cell.angle_alpha   90.00
_cell.angle_beta   90.00
_cell.angle_gamma   90.00
#
_symmetry.space_group_name_H-M   'P 1'
#
loop_
_entity.id
_entity.type
_entity.pdbx_description
1 polymer ?
#
loop_
_entity_poly.entity_id
_entity_poly.type
_entity_poly.pdbx_seq_one_letter_code
_entity_poly.pdbx_strand_id
1 'polypeptide(L)' 'AGSMAVFDQGKSVQLRATRASRVMLLGGAPLEGPRYIWWNYVASSQAMIEQAKADWVGQKFGQVPGETEFIPLPEDLSSR' A
#
# COMPACT_ATOMS: atom_id res chain seq x y z
N ALA A 1 -12.43 -10.54 13.60
CA ALA A 1 -11.28 -9.73 13.17
C ALA A 1 -10.02 -10.57 13.22
N GLY A 2 -9.04 -10.31 12.34
CA GLY A 2 -7.70 -10.90 12.43
C GLY A 2 -6.80 -10.09 13.37
N SER A 3 -5.64 -10.64 13.72
CA SER A 3 -4.60 -9.94 14.49
C SER A 3 -3.30 -9.95 13.70
N MET A 4 -2.52 -8.88 13.80
CA MET A 4 -1.19 -8.77 13.21
C MET A 4 -0.16 -8.65 14.31
N ALA A 5 0.83 -9.55 14.31
CA ALA A 5 2.01 -9.45 15.14
C ALA A 5 3.18 -8.97 14.26
N VAL A 6 3.98 -8.04 14.79
CA VAL A 6 5.17 -7.50 14.12
C VAL A 6 6.40 -7.94 14.92
N PHE A 7 7.44 -8.38 14.21
CA PHE A 7 8.66 -8.90 14.83
C PHE A 7 9.87 -8.06 14.43
N ASP A 8 10.77 -7.83 15.38
CA ASP A 8 12.04 -7.16 15.11
C ASP A 8 12.99 -8.05 14.29
N GLN A 9 13.88 -7.42 13.54
CA GLN A 9 14.88 -8.10 12.72
C GLN A 9 15.77 -9.02 13.58
N GLY A 10 16.04 -10.23 13.07
CA GLY A 10 16.97 -11.19 13.68
C GLY A 10 16.44 -11.92 14.93
N LYS A 11 15.17 -11.69 15.32
CA LYS A 11 14.56 -12.43 16.42
C LYS A 11 14.02 -13.77 15.92
N SER A 12 14.35 -14.84 16.65
CA SER A 12 13.68 -16.13 16.47
C SER A 12 12.30 -16.08 17.12
N VAL A 13 11.27 -16.48 16.39
CA VAL A 13 9.89 -16.46 16.83
C VAL A 13 9.27 -17.84 16.66
N GLN A 14 8.49 -18.28 17.64
CA GLN A 14 7.70 -19.51 17.55
C GLN A 14 6.21 -19.17 17.43
N LEU A 15 5.56 -19.72 16.41
CA LEU A 15 4.13 -19.65 16.23
C LEU A 15 3.52 -21.04 16.46
N ARG A 16 2.48 -21.12 17.30
CA ARG A 16 1.74 -22.36 17.57
C ARG A 16 0.25 -22.12 17.43
N ALA A 17 -0.41 -22.91 16.58
CA ALA A 17 -1.87 -22.94 16.50
C ALA A 17 -2.43 -23.86 17.60
N THR A 18 -3.40 -23.38 18.38
CA THR A 18 -4.12 -24.16 19.41
C THR A 18 -5.44 -24.77 18.90
N ARG A 19 -5.82 -24.43 17.66
CA ARG A 19 -7.00 -24.94 16.94
C ARG A 19 -6.76 -24.80 15.42
N ALA A 20 -7.64 -25.37 14.60
CA ALA A 20 -7.60 -25.18 13.14
C ALA A 20 -7.56 -23.67 12.80
N SER A 21 -6.52 -23.25 12.07
CA SER A 21 -6.19 -21.84 11.84
C SER A 21 -5.64 -21.64 10.44
N ARG A 22 -5.92 -20.48 9.83
CA ARG A 22 -5.27 -20.00 8.60
C ARG A 22 -4.41 -18.80 8.96
N VAL A 23 -3.13 -18.86 8.64
CA VAL A 23 -2.15 -17.82 8.99
C VAL A 23 -1.34 -17.45 7.75
N MET A 24 -0.91 -16.19 7.66
CA MET A 24 0.02 -15.67 6.67
C MET A 24 1.29 -15.20 7.40
N LEU A 25 2.46 -15.59 6.88
CA LEU A 25 3.75 -15.03 7.30
C LEU A 25 4.30 -14.23 6.11
N LEU A 26 4.59 -12.95 6.34
CA LEU A 26 5.15 -12.03 5.36
C LEU A 26 6.38 -11.35 5.96
N GLY A 27 7.47 -11.28 5.20
CA GLY A 27 8.71 -10.62 5.61
C GLY A 27 9.69 -10.52 4.44
N GLY A 28 10.73 -9.71 4.61
CA GLY A 28 11.76 -9.47 3.61
C GLY A 28 12.81 -8.48 4.11
N ALA A 29 13.86 -8.26 3.32
CA ALA A 29 14.82 -7.21 3.60
C ALA A 29 14.12 -5.82 3.56
N PRO A 30 14.53 -4.85 4.39
CA PRO A 30 14.05 -3.48 4.27
C PRO A 30 14.27 -2.93 2.86
N LEU A 31 13.33 -2.13 2.37
CA LEU A 31 13.50 -1.44 1.09
C LEU A 31 14.60 -0.39 1.19
N GLU A 32 15.30 -0.14 0.07
CA GLU A 32 16.28 0.93 -0.02
C GLU A 32 15.58 2.30 -0.03
N GLY A 33 15.82 3.08 1.02
CA GLY A 33 15.34 4.45 1.16
C GLY A 33 13.85 4.58 1.52
N PRO A 34 13.36 5.82 1.68
CA PRO A 34 11.96 6.07 2.02
C PRO A 34 11.02 5.63 0.90
N ARG A 35 9.79 5.28 1.29
CA ARG A 35 8.67 5.10 0.36
C ARG A 35 7.53 6.02 0.78
N TYR A 36 7.01 6.75 -0.20
CA TYR A 36 5.89 7.65 -0.05
C TYR A 36 4.66 6.90 -0.54
N ILE A 37 3.70 6.71 0.36
CA ILE A 37 2.42 6.05 0.08
C ILE A 37 1.33 7.11 0.20
N TRP A 38 0.56 7.31 -0.87
CA TRP A 38 -0.60 8.19 -0.87
C TRP A 38 -1.66 7.61 -1.78
N TRP A 39 -2.87 7.38 -1.24
CA TRP A 39 -3.95 6.71 -1.96
C TRP A 39 -3.44 5.40 -2.62
N ASN A 40 -3.64 5.22 -3.93
CA ASN A 40 -3.20 4.06 -4.69
C ASN A 40 -1.77 4.21 -5.26
N TYR A 41 -1.01 5.22 -4.84
CA TYR A 41 0.34 5.48 -5.33
C TYR A 41 1.41 5.17 -4.28
N VAL A 42 2.47 4.48 -4.71
CA VAL A 42 3.66 4.18 -3.93
C VAL A 42 4.88 4.59 -4.75
N ALA A 43 5.70 5.51 -4.23
CA ALA A 43 6.86 6.03 -4.95
C ALA A 43 8.08 6.24 -4.04
N SER A 44 9.26 6.39 -4.65
CA SER A 44 10.51 6.73 -3.95
C SER A 44 10.69 8.24 -3.72
N SER A 45 9.84 9.09 -4.29
CA SER A 45 9.85 10.54 -4.06
C SER A 45 8.44 11.12 -4.06
N GLN A 46 8.26 12.22 -3.32
CA GLN A 46 6.98 12.94 -3.27
C GLN A 46 6.64 13.62 -4.60
N ALA A 47 7.64 14.09 -5.36
CA ALA A 47 7.42 14.68 -6.68
C ALA A 47 6.76 13.71 -7.66
N MET A 48 7.10 12.42 -7.61
CA MET A 48 6.43 11.39 -8.41
C MET A 48 4.96 11.19 -8.03
N ILE A 49 4.63 11.33 -6.74
CA ILE A 49 3.25 11.29 -6.27
C ILE A 49 2.46 12.49 -6.81
N GLU A 50 3.01 13.69 -6.76
CA GLU A 50 2.35 14.90 -7.30
C GLU A 50 2.16 14.82 -8.81
N GLN A 51 3.14 14.29 -9.54
CA GLN A 51 3.00 14.04 -10.98
C GLN A 51 1.88 13.03 -11.26
N ALA A 52 1.84 11.91 -10.51
CA ALA A 52 0.79 10.90 -10.66
C ALA A 52 -0.61 11.45 -10.38
N LYS A 53 -0.76 12.35 -9.38
CA LYS A 53 -2.03 13.05 -9.12
C LYS A 53 -2.47 13.89 -10.32
N ALA A 54 -1.58 14.70 -10.88
CA ALA A 54 -1.87 15.52 -12.05
C ALA A 54 -2.23 14.65 -13.27
N ASP A 55 -1.54 13.52 -13.45
CA ASP A 55 -1.81 12.58 -14.52
C ASP A 55 -3.14 11.84 -14.35
N TRP A 56 -3.58 11.58 -13.12
CA TRP A 56 -4.89 11.00 -12.84
C TRP A 56 -6.02 11.96 -13.18
N VAL A 57 -5.93 13.21 -12.71
CA VAL A 57 -6.90 14.27 -13.03
C VAL A 57 -6.93 14.54 -14.53
N GLY A 58 -5.76 14.51 -15.19
CA GLY A 58 -5.63 14.66 -16.63
C GLY A 58 -5.97 13.40 -17.45
N GLN A 59 -6.45 12.32 -16.82
CA GLN A 59 -6.78 11.03 -17.45
C GLN A 59 -5.68 10.47 -18.36
N LYS A 60 -4.41 10.57 -17.93
CA LYS A 60 -3.25 10.08 -18.71
C LYS A 60 -2.92 8.62 -18.47
N PHE A 61 -3.49 8.00 -17.45
CA PHE A 61 -3.49 6.55 -17.31
C PHE A 61 -4.60 6.00 -18.21
N GLY A 62 -4.23 5.19 -19.19
CA GLY A 62 -5.15 4.74 -20.25
C GLY A 62 -6.50 4.20 -19.73
N GLN A 63 -7.53 4.29 -20.56
CA GLN A 63 -8.87 3.86 -20.19
C GLN A 63 -8.98 2.33 -20.14
N VAL A 64 -9.74 1.83 -19.17
CA VAL A 64 -10.11 0.42 -19.09
C VAL A 64 -11.30 0.17 -20.04
N PRO A 65 -11.20 -0.75 -21.02
CA PRO A 65 -12.29 -1.00 -21.96
C PRO A 65 -13.59 -1.38 -21.26
N GLY A 66 -14.69 -0.70 -21.61
CA GLY A 66 -16.02 -0.96 -21.04
C GLY A 66 -16.30 -0.29 -19.70
N GLU A 67 -15.31 0.39 -19.10
CA GLU A 67 -15.50 1.17 -17.89
C GLU A 67 -15.85 2.63 -18.23
N THR A 68 -16.77 3.21 -17.46
CA THR A 68 -17.22 4.61 -17.59
C THR A 68 -17.12 5.39 -16.29
N GLU A 69 -16.95 4.70 -15.16
CA GLU A 69 -16.80 5.31 -13.85
C GLU A 69 -15.38 5.88 -13.66
N PHE A 70 -15.31 7.03 -12.99
CA PHE A 70 -14.05 7.66 -12.60
C PHE A 70 -14.06 7.97 -11.11
N ILE A 71 -13.05 7.46 -10.39
CA ILE A 71 -12.86 7.73 -8.96
C ILE A 71 -11.99 8.97 -8.82
N PRO A 72 -12.51 10.11 -8.31
CA PRO A 72 -11.72 11.32 -8.13
C PRO A 72 -10.66 11.14 -7.05
N LEU A 73 -9.65 11.99 -7.08
CA LEU A 73 -8.72 12.08 -5.95
C LEU A 73 -9.46 12.50 -4.68
N PRO A 74 -9.10 11.96 -3.51
CA PRO A 74 -9.68 12.39 -2.25
C PRO A 74 -9.30 13.84 -1.93
N GLU A 75 -10.26 14.61 -1.41
CA GLU A 75 -10.08 16.03 -1.05
C GLU A 75 -9.14 16.20 0.16
N ASP A 76 -9.04 15.19 1.03
CA ASP A 76 -8.13 15.16 2.18
C ASP A 76 -7.88 13.71 2.64
N LEU A 77 -6.61 13.27 2.65
CA LEU A 77 -6.18 12.01 3.29
C LEU A 77 -5.33 12.25 4.54
N SER A 78 -5.13 13.50 4.95
CA SER A 78 -4.32 13.85 6.13
C SER A 78 -5.06 13.64 7.46
N SER A 79 -6.35 13.31 7.39
CA SER A 79 -7.26 13.19 8.54
C SER A 79 -7.60 11.74 8.96
N ARG A 80 -6.73 10.76 8.66
CA ARG A 80 -6.84 9.39 9.21
C ARG A 80 -5.56 8.89 9.87
#